data_AF-A0AAV4Z187-F1
#
_entry.id   AF-A0AAV4Z187-F1
#
_cell.length_a   1.000
_cell.length_b   1.000
_cell.length_c   1.000
_cell.angle_alpha   90.00
_cell.angle_beta   90.00
_cell.angle_gamma   90.00
#
_symmetry.space_group_name_H-M   'P 1'
#
loop_
_entity.id
_entity.type
_entity.pdbx_description
1 polymer ?
#
loop_
_entity_poly.entity_id
_entity_poly.type
_entity_poly.pdbx_seq_one_letter_code
_entity_poly.pdbx_strand_id
1 'polypeptide(L)'
;MSNQNDLDDQLYILLASMKEYREAIADDKKRLETFYTQVASGVLDKAEKSLQETNKQAIGALKSRIQELDKATSRLNYQFIAVFASAFVALVMVLFLALFLFVPSMDEIQQRRSEVNNLKKYSLDLSKCDGKTCVRVIKKQCGYGKNADYCVIDPK
;
A
#
# COMPACT_ATOMS: atom_id res chain seq x y z
N MET A 1 -91.74 -63.13 -22.67
CA MET A 1 -90.93 -62.51 -21.60
C MET A 1 -89.42 -62.80 -21.78
N SER A 2 -88.87 -62.73 -23.01
CA SER A 2 -87.45 -63.01 -23.27
C SER A 2 -86.62 -61.76 -23.63
N ASN A 3 -87.28 -60.65 -23.95
CA ASN A 3 -86.65 -59.45 -24.51
C ASN A 3 -86.26 -58.42 -23.43
N GLN A 4 -86.65 -58.65 -22.18
CA GLN A 4 -86.46 -57.71 -21.07
C GLN A 4 -85.17 -58.03 -20.29
N ASN A 5 -84.81 -59.31 -20.16
CA ASN A 5 -83.54 -59.73 -19.53
C ASN A 5 -82.30 -59.34 -20.37
N ASP A 6 -82.39 -59.39 -21.70
CA ASP A 6 -81.26 -59.06 -22.60
C ASP A 6 -80.91 -57.56 -22.57
N LEU A 7 -81.93 -56.71 -22.34
CA LEU A 7 -81.75 -55.26 -22.21
C LEU A 7 -81.11 -54.88 -20.86
N ASP A 8 -81.50 -55.57 -19.78
CA ASP A 8 -80.90 -55.37 -18.46
C ASP A 8 -79.44 -55.82 -18.44
N ASP A 9 -79.10 -56.94 -19.08
CA ASP A 9 -77.71 -57.43 -19.17
C ASP A 9 -76.81 -56.46 -19.96
N GLN A 10 -77.30 -55.87 -21.07
CA GLN A 10 -76.56 -54.81 -21.78
C GLN A 10 -76.34 -53.56 -20.92
N LEU A 11 -77.33 -53.16 -20.13
CA LEU A 11 -77.24 -52.00 -19.24
C LEU A 11 -76.18 -52.23 -18.14
N TYR A 12 -76.10 -53.43 -17.58
CA TYR A 12 -75.10 -53.80 -16.59
C TYR A 12 -73.67 -53.78 -17.15
N ILE A 13 -73.46 -54.32 -18.35
CA ILE A 13 -72.15 -54.29 -19.03
C ILE A 13 -71.73 -52.85 -19.32
N LEU A 14 -72.66 -52.01 -19.79
CA LEU A 14 -72.38 -50.60 -20.07
C LEU A 14 -71.99 -49.85 -18.79
N LEU A 15 -72.70 -50.05 -17.68
CA LEU A 15 -72.37 -49.43 -16.39
C LEU A 15 -71.02 -49.89 -15.84
N ALA A 16 -70.68 -51.17 -15.99
CA ALA A 16 -69.37 -51.70 -15.60
C ALA A 16 -68.25 -51.05 -16.41
N SER A 17 -68.40 -50.97 -17.73
CA SER A 17 -67.40 -50.33 -18.60
C SER A 17 -67.24 -48.83 -18.28
N MET A 18 -68.33 -48.10 -18.06
CA MET A 18 -68.30 -46.69 -17.64
C MET A 18 -67.59 -46.49 -16.29
N LYS A 19 -67.72 -47.45 -15.37
CA LYS A 19 -67.00 -47.42 -14.09
C LYS A 19 -65.50 -47.63 -14.29
N GLU A 20 -65.10 -48.60 -15.12
CA GLU A 20 -63.70 -48.83 -15.48
C GLU A 20 -63.08 -47.60 -16.16
N TYR A 21 -63.79 -46.96 -17.10
CA TYR A 21 -63.32 -45.72 -17.71
C TYR A 21 -63.14 -44.59 -16.68
N ARG A 22 -64.05 -44.46 -15.72
CA ARG A 22 -63.93 -43.44 -14.66
C ARG A 22 -62.71 -43.69 -13.77
N GLU A 23 -62.43 -44.95 -13.45
CA GLU A 23 -61.26 -45.34 -12.67
C GLU A 23 -59.96 -45.10 -13.45
N ALA A 24 -59.92 -45.45 -14.74
CA ALA A 24 -58.78 -45.17 -15.61
C ALA A 24 -58.49 -43.66 -15.74
N ILE A 25 -59.52 -42.83 -15.92
CA ILE A 25 -59.38 -41.37 -15.98
C ILE A 25 -58.85 -40.80 -14.65
N ALA A 26 -59.31 -41.35 -13.52
CA ALA A 26 -58.84 -40.93 -12.20
C ALA A 26 -57.37 -41.31 -11.96
N ASP A 27 -56.95 -42.49 -12.41
CA ASP A 27 -55.56 -42.94 -12.34
C ASP A 27 -54.65 -42.09 -13.24
N ASP A 28 -55.06 -41.83 -14.49
CA ASP A 28 -54.33 -40.98 -15.41
C ASP A 28 -54.16 -39.56 -14.87
N LYS A 29 -55.20 -39.00 -14.25
CA LYS A 29 -55.11 -37.69 -13.59
C LYS A 29 -54.07 -37.69 -12.47
N LYS A 30 -54.07 -38.71 -11.62
CA LYS A 30 -53.10 -38.85 -10.52
C LYS A 30 -51.68 -38.99 -11.04
N ARG A 31 -51.48 -39.77 -12.11
CA ARG A 31 -50.18 -39.96 -12.77
C ARG A 31 -49.68 -38.65 -13.37
N LEU A 32 -50.58 -37.87 -13.98
CA LEU A 32 -50.26 -36.57 -14.55
C LEU A 32 -49.86 -35.56 -13.46
N GLU A 33 -50.58 -35.47 -12.35
CA GLU A 33 -50.23 -34.62 -11.21
C GLU A 33 -48.86 -34.99 -10.61
N THR A 34 -48.58 -36.29 -10.50
CA THR A 34 -47.29 -36.79 -10.02
C THR A 34 -46.17 -36.41 -10.99
N PHE A 35 -46.40 -36.57 -12.30
CA PHE A 35 -45.44 -36.19 -13.34
C PHE A 35 -45.15 -34.68 -13.32
N TYR A 36 -46.17 -33.83 -13.24
CA TYR A 36 -45.98 -32.37 -13.14
C TYR A 36 -45.15 -32.01 -11.90
N THR A 37 -45.44 -32.61 -10.76
CA THR A 37 -44.72 -32.33 -9.50
C THR A 37 -43.26 -32.79 -9.58
N GLN A 38 -43.01 -33.93 -10.23
CA GLN A 38 -41.66 -34.45 -10.42
C GLN A 38 -40.85 -33.64 -11.43
N VAL A 39 -41.47 -33.20 -12.52
CA VAL A 39 -40.81 -32.33 -13.51
C VAL A 39 -40.53 -30.96 -12.91
N ALA A 40 -41.49 -30.36 -12.21
CA ALA A 40 -41.32 -29.07 -11.56
C ALA A 40 -40.18 -29.11 -10.52
N SER A 41 -40.16 -30.12 -9.65
CA SER A 41 -39.10 -30.28 -8.64
C SER A 41 -37.75 -30.63 -9.27
N GLY A 42 -37.72 -31.49 -10.30
CA GLY A 42 -36.48 -31.85 -11.00
C GLY A 42 -35.86 -30.70 -11.78
N VAL A 43 -36.66 -29.87 -12.45
CA VAL A 43 -36.19 -28.67 -13.14
C VAL A 43 -35.68 -27.64 -12.13
N LEU A 44 -36.40 -27.45 -11.02
CA LEU A 44 -36.00 -26.51 -9.97
C LEU A 44 -34.68 -26.92 -9.30
N ASP A 45 -34.54 -28.19 -8.89
CA ASP A 45 -33.31 -28.72 -8.27
C ASP A 45 -32.12 -28.65 -9.22
N LYS A 46 -32.33 -28.97 -10.50
CA LYS A 46 -31.27 -28.89 -11.52
C LYS A 46 -30.84 -27.43 -11.78
N ALA A 47 -31.81 -26.51 -11.83
CA ALA A 47 -31.53 -25.09 -11.98
C ALA A 47 -30.77 -24.55 -10.75
N GLU A 48 -31.18 -24.91 -9.53
CA GLU A 48 -30.55 -24.51 -8.28
C GLU A 48 -29.09 -25.02 -8.21
N LYS A 49 -28.87 -26.31 -8.48
CA LYS A 49 -27.52 -26.89 -8.51
C LYS A 49 -26.64 -26.24 -9.57
N SER A 50 -27.17 -26.04 -10.78
CA SER A 50 -26.43 -25.39 -11.86
C SER A 50 -26.06 -23.95 -11.49
N LEU A 51 -26.97 -23.19 -10.86
CA LEU A 51 -26.67 -21.85 -10.37
C LEU A 51 -25.60 -21.89 -9.27
N GLN A 52 -25.73 -22.81 -8.31
CA GLN A 52 -24.80 -22.91 -7.18
C GLN A 52 -23.39 -23.27 -7.64
N GLU A 53 -23.26 -24.23 -8.56
CA GLU A 53 -21.97 -24.60 -9.16
C GLU A 53 -21.36 -23.46 -9.96
N THR A 54 -22.16 -22.81 -10.82
CA THR A 54 -21.69 -21.67 -11.63
C THR A 54 -21.24 -20.52 -10.74
N ASN A 55 -22.00 -20.20 -9.69
CA ASN A 55 -21.66 -19.15 -8.75
C ASN A 55 -20.39 -19.51 -7.94
N LYS A 56 -20.26 -20.76 -7.49
CA LYS A 56 -19.04 -21.23 -6.81
C LYS A 56 -17.81 -21.15 -7.71
N GLN A 57 -17.95 -21.50 -8.99
CA GLN A 57 -16.87 -21.40 -9.96
C GLN A 57 -16.50 -19.94 -10.27
N ALA A 58 -17.49 -19.07 -10.45
CA ALA A 58 -17.29 -17.64 -10.65
C ALA A 58 -16.60 -16.98 -9.45
N ILE A 59 -17.07 -17.26 -8.23
CA ILE A 59 -16.45 -16.76 -6.99
C ILE A 59 -15.04 -17.32 -6.81
N GLY A 60 -14.82 -18.60 -7.13
CA GLY A 60 -13.49 -19.23 -7.08
C GLY A 60 -12.50 -18.56 -8.04
N ALA A 61 -12.94 -18.31 -9.27
CA ALA A 61 -12.15 -17.57 -10.26
C ALA A 61 -11.86 -16.14 -9.77
N LEU A 62 -12.87 -15.42 -9.26
CA LEU A 62 -12.69 -14.08 -8.72
C LEU A 62 -11.69 -14.03 -7.55
N LYS A 63 -11.81 -14.98 -6.61
CA LYS A 63 -10.90 -15.10 -5.46
C LYS A 63 -9.46 -15.34 -5.90
N SER A 64 -9.25 -16.23 -6.89
CA SER A 64 -7.91 -16.50 -7.42
C SER A 64 -7.27 -15.25 -8.03
N ARG A 65 -8.05 -14.47 -8.79
CA ARG A 65 -7.60 -13.21 -9.39
C ARG A 65 -7.28 -12.16 -8.32
N ILE A 66 -8.15 -12.00 -7.33
CA ILE A 66 -7.92 -11.07 -6.21
C ILE A 66 -6.63 -11.44 -5.46
N GLN A 67 -6.38 -12.72 -5.24
CA GLN A 67 -5.17 -13.18 -4.56
C GLN A 67 -3.90 -12.93 -5.40
N GLU A 68 -3.96 -13.11 -6.72
CA GLU A 68 -2.88 -12.75 -7.63
C GLU A 68 -2.63 -11.23 -7.65
N LEU A 69 -3.69 -10.42 -7.70
CA LEU A 69 -3.65 -8.96 -7.66
C LEU A 69 -3.07 -8.45 -6.34
N ASP A 70 -3.47 -9.01 -5.21
CA ASP A 70 -2.95 -8.63 -3.88
C ASP A 70 -1.47 -8.99 -3.73
N LYS A 71 -1.06 -10.15 -4.25
CA LYS A 71 0.35 -10.56 -4.29
C LYS A 71 1.20 -9.70 -5.23
N ALA A 72 0.66 -9.30 -6.38
CA ALA A 72 1.33 -8.40 -7.30
C ALA A 72 1.44 -6.98 -6.71
N THR A 73 0.37 -6.49 -6.09
CA THR A 73 0.30 -5.16 -5.46
C THR A 73 1.24 -5.06 -4.27
N SER A 74 1.27 -6.08 -3.39
CA SER A 74 2.19 -6.12 -2.25
C SER A 74 3.66 -6.17 -2.67
N ARG A 75 4.00 -6.93 -3.72
CA ARG A 75 5.36 -6.95 -4.29
C ARG A 75 5.77 -5.60 -4.88
N LEU A 76 4.87 -4.99 -5.67
CA LEU A 76 5.11 -3.66 -6.25
C LEU A 76 5.33 -2.64 -5.13
N ASN A 77 4.47 -2.64 -4.12
CA ASN A 77 4.55 -1.72 -2.99
C ASN A 77 5.87 -1.87 -2.24
N TYR A 78 6.29 -3.10 -1.93
CA TYR A 78 7.56 -3.33 -1.24
C TYR A 78 8.79 -2.92 -2.08
N GLN A 79 8.81 -3.22 -3.39
CA GLN A 79 9.90 -2.81 -4.28
C GLN A 79 9.98 -1.29 -4.39
N PHE A 80 8.86 -0.60 -4.60
CA PHE A 80 8.82 0.86 -4.65
C PHE A 80 9.26 1.49 -3.32
N ILE A 81 8.76 0.99 -2.19
CA ILE A 81 9.17 1.46 -0.86
C ILE A 81 10.67 1.24 -0.65
N ALA A 82 11.21 0.07 -0.99
CA ALA A 82 12.62 -0.23 -0.81
C ALA A 82 13.53 0.66 -1.66
N VAL A 83 13.18 0.87 -2.94
CA VAL A 83 13.93 1.77 -3.83
C VAL A 83 13.89 3.20 -3.32
N PHE A 84 12.70 3.74 -3.00
CA PHE A 84 12.59 5.11 -2.48
C PHE A 84 13.29 5.30 -1.14
N ALA A 85 13.14 4.35 -0.21
CA ALA A 85 13.81 4.40 1.09
C ALA A 85 15.34 4.38 0.92
N SER A 86 15.86 3.51 0.05
CA SER A 86 17.31 3.44 -0.22
C SER A 86 17.84 4.73 -0.84
N ALA A 87 17.11 5.32 -1.79
CA ALA A 87 17.49 6.57 -2.43
C ALA A 87 17.47 7.74 -1.43
N PHE A 88 16.46 7.80 -0.56
CA PHE A 88 16.36 8.84 0.48
C PHE A 88 17.53 8.75 1.47
N VAL A 89 17.83 7.54 1.97
CA VAL A 89 18.95 7.32 2.89
C VAL A 89 20.28 7.71 2.25
N ALA A 90 20.51 7.34 0.98
CA ALA A 90 21.70 7.73 0.24
C ALA A 90 21.84 9.26 0.12
N LEU A 91 20.74 9.95 -0.20
CA LEU A 91 20.73 11.41 -0.30
C LEU A 91 21.07 12.09 1.03
N VAL A 92 20.47 11.60 2.12
CA VAL A 92 20.74 12.09 3.47
C VAL A 92 22.20 11.87 3.86
N MET A 93 22.77 10.70 3.58
CA MET A 93 24.19 10.41 3.85
C MET A 93 25.12 11.33 3.07
N VAL A 94 24.83 11.59 1.78
CA VAL A 94 25.63 12.54 0.97
C VAL A 94 25.57 13.94 1.54
N LEU A 95 24.37 14.41 1.94
CA LEU A 95 24.22 15.73 2.56
C LEU A 95 24.97 15.83 3.89
N PHE A 96 24.91 14.79 4.74
CA PHE A 96 25.68 14.75 5.97
C PHE A 96 27.19 14.79 5.71
N LEU A 97 27.70 14.01 4.76
CA LEU A 97 29.12 14.04 4.38
C LEU A 97 29.54 15.42 3.87
N ALA A 98 28.71 16.07 3.06
CA ALA A 98 28.97 17.44 2.61
C ALA A 98 29.03 18.42 3.79
N LEU A 99 28.10 18.33 4.75
CA LEU A 99 28.15 19.16 5.95
C LEU A 99 29.43 18.90 6.77
N PHE A 100 29.84 17.64 6.94
CA PHE A 100 31.08 17.31 7.66
C PHE A 100 32.35 17.84 6.96
N LEU A 101 32.38 17.85 5.62
CA LEU A 101 33.54 18.34 4.86
C LEU A 101 33.60 19.88 4.78
N PHE A 102 32.45 20.55 4.67
CA PHE A 102 32.40 22.00 4.45
C PHE A 102 32.16 22.82 5.72
N VAL A 103 31.57 22.25 6.78
CA VAL A 103 31.37 22.94 8.05
C VAL A 103 32.54 22.61 8.98
N PRO A 104 33.42 23.57 9.30
CA PRO A 104 34.46 23.35 10.29
C PRO A 104 33.81 23.00 11.63
N SER A 105 34.40 22.04 12.34
CA SER A 105 33.90 21.62 13.65
C SER A 105 33.91 22.80 14.63
N MET A 106 32.97 22.81 15.58
CA MET A 106 32.85 23.90 16.56
C MET A 106 34.16 24.15 17.34
N ASP A 107 35.00 23.14 17.52
CA ASP A 107 36.28 23.26 18.22
C ASP A 107 37.29 24.10 17.44
N GLU A 108 37.40 23.94 16.12
CA GLU A 108 38.28 24.76 15.29
C GLU A 108 37.81 26.23 15.25
N ILE A 109 36.50 26.46 15.22
CA ILE A 109 35.92 27.81 15.25
C ILE A 109 36.23 28.51 16.59
N GLN A 110 36.16 27.78 17.70
CA GLN A 110 36.46 28.33 19.02
C GLN A 110 37.95 28.62 19.21
N GLN A 111 38.85 27.77 18.69
CA GLN A 111 40.28 28.03 18.72
C GLN A 111 40.66 29.26 17.89
N ARG A 112 40.11 29.39 16.67
CA ARG A 112 40.30 30.60 15.83
C ARG A 112 39.74 31.85 16.53
N ARG A 113 38.59 31.74 17.20
CA ARG A 113 38.02 32.85 17.95
C ARG A 113 38.85 33.23 19.16
N SER A 114 39.39 32.27 19.92
CA SER A 114 40.18 32.56 21.13
C SER A 114 41.51 33.23 20.78
N GLU A 115 42.18 32.82 19.70
CA GLU A 115 43.36 33.49 19.17
C GLU A 115 43.05 34.93 18.76
N VAL A 116 41.99 35.16 17.98
CA VAL A 116 41.57 36.51 17.58
C VAL A 116 41.14 37.36 18.79
N ASN A 117 40.50 36.77 19.80
CA ASN A 117 40.06 37.51 20.99
C ASN A 117 41.24 37.88 21.91
N ASN A 118 42.25 37.02 22.01
CA ASN A 118 43.50 37.35 22.68
C ASN A 118 44.25 38.49 21.96
N LEU A 119 44.25 38.52 20.62
CA LEU A 119 44.83 39.64 19.86
C LEU A 119 44.02 40.94 20.03
N LYS A 120 42.68 40.86 20.11
CA LYS A 120 41.83 42.03 20.40
C LYS A 120 42.08 42.64 21.78
N LYS A 121 42.51 41.84 22.75
CA LYS A 121 42.85 42.32 24.11
C LYS A 121 43.97 43.37 24.11
N TYR A 122 44.82 43.39 23.07
CA TYR A 122 45.96 44.29 22.96
C TYR A 122 45.71 45.53 22.09
N SER A 123 44.45 45.82 21.69
CA SER A 123 44.05 47.01 20.89
C SER A 123 45.03 47.36 19.75
N LEU A 124 45.52 46.33 19.05
CA LEU A 124 46.52 46.45 18.00
C LEU A 124 45.91 47.13 16.75
N ASP A 125 46.40 48.31 16.40
CA ASP A 125 46.03 48.97 15.13
C ASP A 125 46.88 48.40 13.98
N LEU A 126 46.31 47.39 13.31
CA LEU A 126 46.93 46.67 12.19
C LEU A 126 46.54 47.30 10.85
N SER A 127 47.51 47.46 9.96
CA SER A 127 47.31 47.94 8.59
C SER A 127 48.18 47.17 7.59
N LYS A 128 47.89 47.28 6.29
CA LYS A 128 48.78 46.74 5.24
C LYS A 128 49.65 47.86 4.68
N CYS A 129 50.96 47.79 4.86
CA CYS A 129 51.91 48.64 4.12
C CYS A 129 52.59 47.80 3.04
N ASP A 130 52.45 48.16 1.77
CA ASP A 130 53.16 47.53 0.64
C ASP A 130 53.12 46.00 0.66
N GLY A 131 51.94 45.44 0.94
CA GLY A 131 51.70 43.99 0.99
C GLY A 131 52.15 43.29 2.27
N LYS A 132 52.78 43.98 3.22
CA LYS A 132 53.21 43.46 4.53
C LYS A 132 52.25 43.89 5.64
N THR A 133 52.08 43.05 6.65
CA THR A 133 51.30 43.37 7.86
C THR A 133 52.09 44.32 8.73
N CYS A 134 51.57 45.52 8.96
CA CYS A 134 52.14 46.56 9.82
C CYS A 134 51.31 46.73 11.09
N VAL A 135 51.98 47.08 12.18
CA VAL A 135 51.37 47.48 13.46
C VAL A 135 51.79 48.90 13.81
N ARG A 136 50.85 49.72 14.32
CA ARG A 136 51.19 51.07 14.80
C ARG A 136 51.98 51.02 16.11
N VAL A 137 53.11 51.71 16.14
CA VAL A 137 54.00 51.81 17.31
C VAL A 137 54.36 53.26 17.59
N ILE A 138 54.69 53.56 18.85
CA ILE A 138 55.16 54.88 19.26
C ILE A 138 56.65 54.97 18.90
N LYS A 139 57.00 55.67 17.81
CA LYS A 139 58.39 55.76 17.30
C LYS A 139 59.43 56.21 18.34
N LYS A 140 59.04 57.02 19.33
CA LYS A 140 59.92 57.49 20.41
C LYS A 140 60.15 56.47 21.53
N GLN A 141 59.35 55.40 21.58
CA GLN A 141 59.41 54.34 22.58
C GLN A 141 59.76 53.01 21.89
N CYS A 142 60.92 53.01 21.26
CA CYS A 142 61.52 51.87 20.58
C CYS A 142 62.93 51.61 21.14
N GLY A 143 63.43 50.38 20.99
CA GLY A 143 64.78 50.02 21.44
C GLY A 143 64.82 49.23 22.74
N TYR A 144 63.71 48.60 23.14
CA TYR A 144 63.65 47.75 24.33
C TYR A 144 64.21 46.34 24.05
N GLY A 145 64.70 45.66 25.08
CA GLY A 145 65.28 44.31 25.00
C GLY A 145 66.79 44.29 24.71
N LYS A 146 67.41 43.11 24.85
CA LYS A 146 68.88 42.96 24.72
C LYS A 146 69.44 43.37 23.35
N ASN A 147 68.62 43.29 22.31
CA ASN A 147 68.99 43.61 20.93
C ASN A 147 68.29 44.88 20.40
N ALA A 148 67.56 45.61 21.26
CA ALA A 148 66.79 46.81 20.88
C ALA A 148 65.69 46.59 19.82
N ASP A 149 65.19 45.36 19.66
CA ASP A 149 64.21 44.99 18.62
C ASP A 149 62.75 45.28 19.01
N TYR A 150 62.46 45.70 20.24
CA TYR A 150 61.09 45.89 20.71
C TYR A 150 60.67 47.37 20.76
N CYS A 151 59.44 47.64 20.33
CA CYS A 151 58.76 48.93 20.38
C CYS A 151 57.43 48.83 21.13
N VAL A 152 57.04 49.91 21.80
CA VAL A 152 55.74 50.01 22.46
C VAL A 152 54.65 50.25 21.41
N ILE A 153 53.61 49.42 21.44
CA ILE A 153 52.42 49.53 20.59
C ILE A 153 51.66 50.81 20.98
N ASP A 154 51.12 51.51 20.00
CA ASP A 154 50.19 52.63 20.23
C ASP A 154 48.76 52.07 20.34
N PRO A 155 48.20 51.86 21.55
CA PRO A 155 46.84 51.38 21.70
C PRO A 155 45.89 52.48 21.21
N LYS A 156 45.04 52.12 20.26
CA LYS A 156 44.07 53.03 19.67
C LYS A 156 43.04 53.54 20.67
#